data_AF-Q0CQ44-F1
#
_entry.id   AF-Q0CQ44-F1
#
_cell.length_a   1.000
_cell.length_b   1.000
_cell.length_c   1.000
_cell.angle_alpha   90.00
_cell.angle_beta   90.00
_cell.angle_gamma   90.00
#
_symmetry.space_group_name_H-M   'P 1'
#
loop_
_entity.id
_entity.type
_entity.pdbx_description
1 polymer ?
#
loop_
_entity_poly.entity_id
_entity_poly.type
_entity_poly.pdbx_seq_one_letter_code
_entity_poly.pdbx_strand_id
1 'polypeptide(L)'
;MERARAYGGHRCVVFRLFVTEDLTREEAKLAFEAQASVPRLTIHQWKKLLRDLGIFKYIRGEDAVRAKAILDQTPDGHHCLVFADGVLQQNEEVIRHCDRRQDPPKEKSDPRELTWIHLPFQVTMLSDPATFRSFQYLLFNTRVHFESCFDSGEWAPNHKGVYARSTELRAQLAGLSKLHNMVFRALRQIKAGENQRADTLLNSSFALLRSVVGYRHHRQLPDILGILLMVKRAGNEELQNGIVANLVSMARDVLPQNDPRRLMLEFLERIDWEQLCPLYLAFDSYCRFLWMNRAGNDPVKAYFSYNQARFPRADAGEFYSLYKRLSVFEIEGMLDRIDLELGKYSHESMTLWHTAMEYLWSEGEYVKMGYICQRLSDRAGRLGTRFDYSQDPQLNHDVSTTFLLLGLAQEAQGYPYTARMSFEQAAKVRDSIIPVDQWDAAREGALSKWVEVDRRIGQLHTANTNSMLIDRMYTAI
;
A
#
# COMPACT_ATOMS: atom_id res chain seq x y z
N MET A 1 11.49 12.72 -30.72
CA MET A 1 11.48 11.40 -30.06
C MET A 1 12.83 11.03 -29.45
N GLU A 2 13.95 11.01 -30.19
CA GLU A 2 15.27 10.66 -29.60
C GLU A 2 15.72 11.60 -28.48
N ARG A 3 15.51 12.92 -28.60
CA ARG A 3 15.81 13.88 -27.53
C ARG A 3 14.92 13.70 -26.29
N ALA A 4 13.63 13.41 -26.45
CA ALA A 4 12.75 13.16 -25.30
C ALA A 4 13.19 11.90 -24.54
N ARG A 5 13.65 10.85 -25.24
CA ARG A 5 14.23 9.66 -24.61
C ARG A 5 15.51 9.97 -23.82
N ALA A 6 16.41 10.78 -24.37
CA ALA A 6 17.66 11.16 -23.67
C ALA A 6 17.42 11.92 -22.36
N TYR A 7 16.32 12.69 -22.26
CA TYR A 7 15.97 13.48 -21.07
C TYR A 7 14.92 12.79 -20.19
N GLY A 8 14.38 11.65 -20.63
CA GLY A 8 13.38 10.87 -19.88
C GLY A 8 13.90 10.45 -18.49
N GLY A 9 15.18 10.07 -18.39
CA GLY A 9 15.84 9.75 -17.12
C GLY A 9 16.02 10.93 -16.17
N HIS A 10 15.69 12.15 -16.61
CA HIS A 10 15.77 13.38 -15.82
C HIS A 10 14.41 14.01 -15.55
N ARG A 11 13.31 13.35 -15.92
CA ARG A 11 11.95 13.89 -15.83
C ARG A 11 11.61 14.39 -14.42
N CYS A 12 12.02 13.67 -13.38
CA CYS A 12 11.81 14.07 -11.98
C CYS A 12 12.55 15.35 -11.59
N VAL A 13 13.81 15.51 -12.04
CA VAL A 13 14.62 16.71 -11.77
C VAL A 13 14.04 17.92 -12.48
N VAL A 14 13.68 17.76 -13.76
CA VAL A 14 13.03 18.82 -14.55
C VAL A 14 11.72 19.27 -13.89
N PHE A 15 10.91 18.31 -13.42
CA PHE A 15 9.68 18.59 -12.68
C PHE A 15 9.96 19.35 -11.39
N ARG A 16 10.95 18.91 -10.60
CA ARG A 16 11.33 19.57 -9.34
C ARG A 16 11.64 21.05 -9.55
N LEU A 17 12.57 21.32 -10.45
CA LEU A 17 13.07 22.66 -10.74
C LEU A 17 11.96 23.57 -11.29
N PHE A 18 11.18 23.09 -12.26
CA PHE A 18 10.23 23.93 -12.98
C PHE A 18 8.87 24.08 -12.29
N VAL A 19 8.39 23.04 -11.61
CA VAL A 19 7.06 23.03 -10.99
C VAL A 19 7.15 23.29 -9.49
N THR A 20 7.99 22.53 -8.77
CA THR A 20 7.96 22.56 -7.30
C THR A 20 8.86 23.64 -6.68
N GLU A 21 9.98 23.98 -7.31
CA GLU A 21 10.83 25.12 -6.92
C GLU A 21 10.37 26.44 -7.54
N ASP A 22 9.28 26.40 -8.32
CA ASP A 22 8.62 27.55 -8.94
C ASP A 22 9.49 28.39 -9.90
N LEU A 23 10.64 27.87 -10.33
CA LEU A 23 11.57 28.59 -11.22
C LEU A 23 10.93 28.98 -12.56
N THR A 24 11.39 30.08 -13.14
CA THR A 24 11.05 30.42 -14.53
C THR A 24 11.60 29.36 -15.49
N ARG A 25 11.13 29.36 -16.75
CA ARG A 25 11.60 28.37 -17.74
C ARG A 25 13.10 28.48 -17.98
N GLU A 26 13.59 29.72 -18.02
CA GLU A 26 14.97 30.09 -18.24
C GLU A 26 15.84 29.67 -17.05
N GLU A 27 15.41 29.97 -15.82
CA GLU A 27 16.12 29.56 -14.60
C GLU A 27 16.15 28.04 -14.44
N ALA A 28 15.01 27.35 -14.59
CA ALA A 28 14.93 25.90 -14.47
C ALA A 28 15.84 25.20 -15.50
N LYS A 29 15.89 25.72 -16.73
CA LYS A 29 16.79 25.24 -17.77
C LYS A 29 18.26 25.42 -17.37
N LEU A 30 18.64 26.62 -16.93
CA LEU A 30 20.02 26.91 -16.52
C LEU A 30 20.45 26.05 -15.33
N ALA A 31 19.59 25.92 -14.32
CA ALA A 31 19.83 25.07 -13.16
C ALA A 31 19.98 23.59 -13.56
N PHE A 32 19.14 23.10 -14.48
CA PHE A 32 19.23 21.74 -14.98
C PHE A 32 20.51 21.49 -15.78
N GLU A 33 20.85 22.39 -16.72
CA GLU A 33 22.07 22.29 -17.54
C GLU A 33 23.37 22.44 -16.72
N ALA A 34 23.31 23.05 -15.52
CA ALA A 34 24.43 23.09 -14.58
C ALA A 34 24.68 21.75 -13.87
N GLN A 35 23.66 20.89 -13.77
CA GLN A 35 23.70 19.63 -13.01
C GLN A 35 23.77 18.39 -13.92
N ALA A 36 23.27 18.47 -15.15
CA ALA A 36 23.17 17.34 -16.06
C ALA A 36 24.18 17.43 -17.21
N SER A 37 24.92 16.35 -17.46
CA SER A 37 25.82 16.21 -18.62
C SER A 37 25.05 15.90 -19.91
N VAL A 38 24.13 16.78 -20.28
CA VAL A 38 23.26 16.65 -21.47
C VAL A 38 23.49 17.82 -22.44
N PRO A 39 23.16 17.67 -23.74
CA PRO A 39 23.28 18.75 -24.71
C PRO A 39 22.55 20.02 -24.26
N ARG A 40 23.14 21.19 -24.50
CA ARG A 40 22.45 22.46 -24.22
C ARG A 40 21.30 22.66 -25.18
N LEU A 41 20.15 23.06 -24.66
CA LEU A 41 18.95 23.30 -25.45
C LEU A 41 18.76 24.80 -25.70
N THR A 42 18.06 25.17 -26.78
CA THR A 42 17.49 26.51 -26.88
C THR A 42 16.22 26.61 -26.04
N ILE A 43 15.75 27.81 -25.70
CA ILE A 43 14.51 27.96 -24.92
C ILE A 43 13.28 27.37 -25.64
N HIS A 44 13.27 27.41 -26.97
CA HIS A 44 12.21 26.80 -27.78
C HIS A 44 12.24 25.26 -27.67
N GLN A 45 13.43 24.68 -27.72
CA GLN A 45 13.63 23.24 -27.53
C GLN A 45 13.27 22.81 -26.10
N TRP A 46 13.60 23.61 -25.09
CA TRP A 46 13.20 23.38 -23.70
C TRP A 46 11.68 23.39 -23.53
N LYS A 47 10.98 24.37 -24.12
CA LYS A 47 9.51 24.41 -24.13
C LYS A 47 8.90 23.18 -24.79
N LYS A 48 9.49 22.71 -25.89
CA LYS A 48 9.05 21.47 -26.54
C LYS A 48 9.31 20.25 -25.64
N LEU A 49 10.48 20.18 -25.01
CA LEU A 49 10.82 19.10 -24.08
C LEU A 49 9.84 19.02 -22.91
N LEU A 50 9.50 20.14 -22.26
CA LEU A 50 8.52 20.16 -21.17
C LEU A 50 7.17 19.58 -21.61
N ARG A 51 6.71 19.93 -22.82
CA ARG A 51 5.48 19.35 -23.40
C ARG A 51 5.62 17.86 -23.66
N ASP A 52 6.72 17.43 -24.29
CA ASP A 52 6.99 16.03 -24.60
C ASP A 52 7.10 15.17 -23.32
N LEU A 53 7.50 15.76 -22.18
CA LEU A 53 7.57 15.11 -20.87
C LEU A 53 6.26 15.21 -20.05
N GLY A 54 5.24 15.90 -20.57
CA GLY A 54 3.98 16.16 -19.87
C GLY A 54 4.14 17.04 -18.62
N ILE A 55 5.14 17.93 -18.59
CA ILE A 55 5.43 18.79 -17.44
C ILE A 55 4.89 20.19 -17.68
N PHE A 56 3.93 20.58 -16.84
CA PHE A 56 3.30 21.90 -16.91
C PHE A 56 3.14 22.49 -15.52
N LYS A 57 3.31 23.81 -15.44
CA LYS A 57 3.22 24.57 -14.19
C LYS A 57 1.80 24.99 -13.83
N TYR A 58 0.96 25.25 -14.84
CA TYR A 58 -0.39 25.79 -14.64
C TYR A 58 -1.41 25.10 -15.54
N ILE A 59 -2.63 24.92 -15.02
CA ILE A 59 -3.83 24.62 -15.80
C ILE A 59 -4.16 25.80 -16.73
N ARG A 60 -4.81 25.55 -17.88
CA ARG A 60 -5.11 26.61 -18.86
C ARG A 60 -6.49 26.44 -19.46
N GLY A 61 -7.16 27.56 -19.71
CA GLY A 61 -8.27 27.63 -20.68
C GLY A 61 -9.37 26.61 -20.42
N GLU A 62 -9.66 25.79 -21.42
CA GLU A 62 -10.70 24.75 -21.37
C GLU A 62 -10.43 23.67 -20.32
N ASP A 63 -9.15 23.33 -20.09
CA ASP A 63 -8.79 22.34 -19.07
C ASP A 63 -9.28 22.81 -17.68
N ALA A 64 -9.17 24.13 -17.41
CA ALA A 64 -9.64 24.71 -16.15
C ALA A 64 -11.16 24.68 -16.03
N VAL A 65 -11.89 24.95 -17.12
CA VAL A 65 -13.36 24.89 -17.16
C VAL A 65 -13.85 23.46 -16.92
N ARG A 66 -13.23 22.47 -17.58
CA ARG A 66 -13.54 21.05 -17.39
C ARG A 66 -13.21 20.57 -15.97
N ALA A 67 -12.05 20.96 -15.45
CA ALA A 67 -11.67 20.67 -14.07
C ALA A 67 -12.63 21.30 -13.06
N LYS A 68 -13.04 22.56 -13.26
CA LYS A 68 -14.04 23.22 -12.42
C LYS A 68 -15.38 22.49 -12.46
N ALA A 69 -15.84 22.06 -13.63
CA ALA A 69 -17.09 21.29 -13.74
C ALA A 69 -17.06 19.97 -12.96
N ILE A 70 -15.89 19.34 -12.80
CA ILE A 70 -15.70 18.16 -11.94
C ILE A 70 -15.72 18.57 -10.47
N LEU A 71 -15.04 19.65 -10.10
CA LEU A 71 -15.02 20.16 -8.73
C LEU A 71 -16.41 20.59 -8.25
N ASP A 72 -17.21 21.22 -9.12
CA ASP A 72 -18.58 21.65 -8.84
C ASP A 72 -19.54 20.45 -8.59
N GLN A 73 -19.19 19.24 -9.04
CA GLN A 73 -19.93 18.00 -8.76
C GLN A 73 -19.55 17.36 -7.41
N THR A 74 -18.52 17.88 -6.74
CA THR A 74 -18.04 17.36 -5.45
C THR A 74 -18.36 18.33 -4.32
N PRO A 75 -18.82 17.86 -3.15
CA PRO A 75 -18.97 18.71 -1.97
C PRO A 75 -17.64 19.42 -1.67
N ASP A 76 -17.64 20.75 -1.54
CA ASP A 76 -16.52 21.60 -1.10
C ASP A 76 -15.19 21.48 -1.87
N GLY A 77 -15.12 20.79 -3.01
CA GLY A 77 -13.90 20.68 -3.85
C GLY A 77 -12.69 19.95 -3.24
N HIS A 78 -12.66 19.68 -1.93
CA HIS A 78 -11.55 19.03 -1.22
C HIS A 78 -11.62 17.50 -1.18
N HIS A 79 -12.64 16.91 -1.79
CA HIS A 79 -12.84 15.46 -1.92
C HIS A 79 -12.33 14.93 -3.27
N CYS A 80 -11.45 15.67 -3.96
CA CYS A 80 -11.02 15.34 -5.30
C CYS A 80 -9.58 15.75 -5.57
N LEU A 81 -8.79 14.83 -6.14
CA LEU A 81 -7.50 15.15 -6.73
C LEU A 81 -7.66 15.31 -8.23
N VAL A 82 -7.34 16.48 -8.78
CA VAL A 82 -7.44 16.76 -10.22
C VAL A 82 -6.04 16.82 -10.83
N PHE A 83 -5.85 16.10 -11.94
CA PHE A 83 -4.60 16.06 -12.68
C PHE A 83 -4.80 16.50 -14.12
N ALA A 84 -3.83 17.25 -14.65
CA ALA A 84 -3.72 17.61 -16.06
C ALA A 84 -2.41 17.06 -16.61
N ASP A 85 -2.49 16.18 -17.61
CA ASP A 85 -1.40 15.34 -18.10
C ASP A 85 -0.64 14.66 -16.93
N GLY A 86 -1.41 14.20 -15.93
CA GLY A 86 -0.97 13.58 -14.68
C GLY A 86 -0.07 14.43 -13.78
N VAL A 87 -0.09 15.77 -13.91
CA VAL A 87 0.42 16.70 -12.89
C VAL A 87 -0.75 17.15 -12.01
N LEU A 88 -0.65 16.96 -10.69
CA LEU A 88 -1.67 17.39 -9.73
C LEU A 88 -1.85 18.91 -9.80
N GLN A 89 -3.10 19.37 -9.85
CA GLN A 89 -3.49 20.78 -9.90
C GLN A 89 -4.05 21.24 -8.55
N GLN A 90 -3.83 22.50 -8.18
CA GLN A 90 -4.39 23.06 -6.96
C GLN A 90 -5.84 23.50 -7.23
N ASN A 91 -6.80 22.88 -6.54
CA ASN A 91 -8.23 23.10 -6.80
C ASN A 91 -8.64 24.57 -6.66
N GLU A 92 -8.11 25.29 -5.68
CA GLU A 92 -8.33 26.73 -5.49
C GLU A 92 -7.78 27.59 -6.64
N GLU A 93 -6.70 27.16 -7.29
CA GLU A 93 -6.17 27.86 -8.48
C GLU A 93 -7.05 27.62 -9.70
N VAL A 94 -7.59 26.40 -9.85
CA VAL A 94 -8.56 26.07 -10.92
C VAL A 94 -9.78 26.98 -10.81
N ILE A 95 -10.37 27.06 -9.61
CA ILE A 95 -11.56 27.88 -9.33
C ILE A 95 -11.26 29.35 -9.61
N ARG A 96 -10.18 29.90 -9.02
CA ARG A 96 -9.77 31.30 -9.23
C ARG A 96 -9.47 31.61 -10.70
N HIS A 97 -8.93 30.66 -11.46
CA HIS A 97 -8.65 30.85 -12.89
C HIS A 97 -9.93 31.04 -13.70
N CYS A 98 -10.96 30.23 -13.42
CA CYS A 98 -12.25 30.32 -14.06
C CYS A 98 -13.00 31.61 -13.67
N ASP A 99 -12.99 31.99 -12.39
CA ASP A 99 -13.71 33.17 -11.91
C ASP A 99 -13.14 34.48 -12.49
N ARG A 100 -11.84 34.51 -12.79
CA ARG A 100 -11.16 35.68 -13.39
C ARG A 100 -11.42 35.83 -14.90
N ARG A 101 -11.88 34.81 -15.60
CA ARG A 101 -12.09 34.84 -17.06
C ARG A 101 -13.58 34.92 -17.38
N GLN A 102 -14.04 36.11 -17.78
CA GLN A 102 -15.41 36.34 -18.24
C GLN A 102 -15.65 35.81 -19.67
N ASP A 103 -14.61 35.68 -20.49
CA ASP A 103 -14.72 35.20 -21.86
C ASP A 103 -14.37 33.71 -22.00
N PRO A 104 -15.13 32.94 -22.81
CA PRO A 104 -14.82 31.55 -23.08
C PRO A 104 -13.43 31.41 -23.70
N PRO A 105 -12.64 30.40 -23.27
CA PRO A 105 -11.30 30.18 -23.81
C PRO A 105 -11.36 29.90 -25.32
N LYS A 106 -10.40 30.45 -26.06
CA LYS A 106 -10.24 30.16 -27.50
C LYS A 106 -9.66 28.75 -27.68
N GLU A 107 -10.37 27.88 -28.42
CA GLU A 107 -9.96 26.53 -28.87
C GLU A 107 -8.67 26.58 -29.72
N LYS A 108 -7.49 26.67 -29.09
CA LYS A 108 -6.22 26.76 -29.84
C LYS A 108 -5.12 25.81 -29.36
N SER A 109 -5.36 24.94 -28.40
CA SER A 109 -4.38 23.93 -27.99
C SER A 109 -4.99 22.54 -27.96
N ASP A 110 -4.20 21.53 -28.30
CA ASP A 110 -4.54 20.13 -28.07
C ASP A 110 -4.99 19.98 -26.60
N PRO A 111 -6.20 19.43 -26.35
CA PRO A 111 -6.73 19.30 -25.00
C PRO A 111 -5.85 18.33 -24.20
N ARG A 112 -5.56 18.70 -22.96
CA ARG A 112 -4.78 17.83 -22.06
C ARG A 112 -5.63 16.67 -21.57
N GLU A 113 -4.96 15.59 -21.20
CA GLU A 113 -5.63 14.48 -20.52
C GLU A 113 -5.97 14.92 -19.09
N LEU A 114 -7.26 15.06 -18.81
CA LEU A 114 -7.75 15.36 -17.47
C LEU A 114 -8.16 14.07 -16.78
N THR A 115 -7.67 13.94 -15.56
CA THR A 115 -7.91 12.80 -14.69
C THR A 115 -8.34 13.32 -13.32
N TRP A 116 -9.28 12.63 -12.69
CA TRP A 116 -9.71 12.98 -11.34
C TRP A 116 -9.89 11.74 -10.49
N ILE A 117 -9.61 11.88 -9.20
CA ILE A 117 -9.75 10.81 -8.21
C ILE A 117 -10.62 11.35 -7.09
N HIS A 118 -11.83 10.79 -6.97
CA HIS A 118 -12.70 11.07 -5.84
C HIS A 118 -12.13 10.41 -4.58
N LEU A 119 -12.08 11.19 -3.51
CA LEU A 119 -11.66 10.75 -2.20
C LEU A 119 -12.90 10.65 -1.30
N PRO A 120 -13.03 9.60 -0.47
CA PRO A 120 -14.15 9.46 0.46
C PRO A 120 -14.00 10.37 1.70
N PHE A 121 -13.02 11.28 1.71
CA PHE A 121 -12.69 12.20 2.80
C PHE A 121 -12.15 13.51 2.23
N GLN A 122 -12.18 14.56 3.04
CA GLN A 122 -11.59 15.86 2.72
C GLN A 122 -10.08 15.87 2.96
N VAL A 123 -9.34 16.51 2.06
CA VAL A 123 -7.90 16.77 2.21
C VAL A 123 -7.63 18.26 2.20
N THR A 124 -8.16 18.96 3.21
CA THR A 124 -8.09 20.43 3.34
C THR A 124 -6.67 20.98 3.39
N MET A 125 -5.73 20.19 3.90
CA MET A 125 -4.30 20.53 3.96
C MET A 125 -3.63 20.78 2.60
N LEU A 126 -4.21 20.31 1.50
CA LEU A 126 -3.73 20.66 0.16
C LEU A 126 -4.00 22.12 -0.23
N SER A 127 -4.69 22.89 0.62
CA SER A 127 -4.73 24.35 0.55
C SER A 127 -3.42 25.01 0.99
N ASP A 128 -2.62 24.36 1.85
CA ASP A 128 -1.30 24.87 2.22
C ASP A 128 -0.31 24.72 1.04
N PRO A 129 0.30 25.82 0.55
CA PRO A 129 1.16 25.74 -0.62
C PRO A 129 2.41 24.86 -0.44
N ALA A 130 2.99 24.79 0.76
CA ALA A 130 4.19 23.98 0.99
C ALA A 130 3.87 22.48 0.98
N THR A 131 2.79 22.11 1.64
CA THR A 131 2.23 20.75 1.68
C THR A 131 1.81 20.32 0.29
N PHE A 132 1.07 21.16 -0.43
CA PHE A 132 0.64 20.89 -1.80
C PHE A 132 1.84 20.62 -2.71
N ARG A 133 2.86 21.49 -2.74
CA ARG A 133 4.05 21.30 -3.60
C ARG A 133 4.81 20.02 -3.26
N SER A 134 4.95 19.72 -1.98
CA SER A 134 5.66 18.52 -1.54
C SER A 134 4.88 17.25 -1.90
N PHE A 135 3.55 17.25 -1.72
CA PHE A 135 2.68 16.16 -2.11
C PHE A 135 2.63 15.98 -3.63
N GLN A 136 2.52 17.08 -4.39
CA GLN A 136 2.60 17.10 -5.85
C GLN A 136 3.92 16.47 -6.35
N TYR A 137 5.03 16.77 -5.68
CA TYR A 137 6.32 16.14 -5.95
C TYR A 137 6.29 14.62 -5.73
N LEU A 138 5.76 14.17 -4.59
CA LEU A 138 5.60 12.75 -4.29
C LEU A 138 4.79 12.02 -5.37
N LEU A 139 3.61 12.56 -5.72
CA LEU A 139 2.72 11.93 -6.70
C LEU A 139 3.39 11.84 -8.08
N PHE A 140 4.09 12.89 -8.50
CA PHE A 140 4.78 12.89 -9.80
C PHE A 140 5.88 11.83 -9.86
N ASN A 141 6.73 11.72 -8.83
CA ASN A 141 7.78 10.70 -8.78
C ASN A 141 7.19 9.28 -8.75
N THR A 142 6.10 9.11 -8.02
CA THR A 142 5.37 7.82 -7.96
C THR A 142 4.86 7.42 -9.34
N ARG A 143 4.28 8.35 -10.09
CA ARG A 143 3.86 8.09 -11.47
C ARG A 143 5.01 7.68 -12.37
N VAL A 144 6.14 8.40 -12.31
CA VAL A 144 7.34 8.06 -13.11
C VAL A 144 7.83 6.65 -12.77
N HIS A 145 7.83 6.27 -11.48
CA HIS A 145 8.17 4.92 -11.06
C HIS A 145 7.19 3.88 -11.64
N PHE A 146 5.89 4.12 -11.52
CA PHE A 146 4.85 3.21 -12.01
C PHE A 146 4.94 3.02 -13.53
N GLU A 147 5.02 4.12 -14.29
CA GLU A 147 5.17 4.08 -15.75
C GLU A 147 6.42 3.29 -16.15
N SER A 148 7.57 3.59 -15.53
CA SER A 148 8.83 2.88 -15.80
C SER A 148 8.73 1.38 -15.53
N CYS A 149 8.09 0.96 -14.44
CA CYS A 149 7.96 -0.47 -14.10
C CYS A 149 6.98 -1.20 -15.02
N PHE A 150 5.88 -0.57 -15.42
CA PHE A 150 4.97 -1.17 -16.41
C PHE A 150 5.62 -1.23 -17.81
N ASP A 151 6.27 -0.15 -18.26
CA ASP A 151 6.86 -0.06 -19.60
C ASP A 151 8.05 -1.02 -19.78
N SER A 152 8.81 -1.28 -18.71
CA SER A 152 9.90 -2.25 -18.72
C SER A 152 9.43 -3.71 -18.53
N GLY A 153 8.15 -3.93 -18.24
CA GLY A 153 7.59 -5.25 -17.96
C GLY A 153 7.96 -5.82 -16.58
N GLU A 154 8.54 -5.01 -15.68
CA GLU A 154 8.82 -5.39 -14.29
C GLU A 154 7.55 -5.90 -13.60
N TRP A 155 6.43 -5.20 -13.79
CA TRP A 155 5.13 -5.59 -13.27
C TRP A 155 4.26 -6.23 -14.36
N ALA A 156 4.75 -7.29 -15.00
CA ALA A 156 3.99 -8.06 -15.97
C ALA A 156 2.96 -9.01 -15.31
N PRO A 157 1.85 -9.35 -16.00
CA PRO A 157 0.94 -10.40 -15.57
C PRO A 157 1.56 -11.78 -15.75
N ASN A 158 1.23 -12.70 -14.83
CA ASN A 158 1.49 -14.13 -15.02
C ASN A 158 0.45 -14.77 -15.97
N HIS A 159 0.54 -16.07 -16.18
CA HIS A 159 -0.38 -16.84 -17.05
C HIS A 159 -1.86 -16.80 -16.61
N LYS A 160 -2.15 -16.40 -15.36
CA LYS A 160 -3.52 -16.22 -14.83
C LYS A 160 -4.01 -14.78 -14.91
N GLY A 161 -3.22 -13.86 -15.48
CA GLY A 161 -3.55 -12.44 -15.53
C GLY A 161 -3.30 -11.68 -14.22
N VAL A 162 -2.54 -12.26 -13.29
CA VAL A 162 -2.20 -11.64 -11.99
C VAL A 162 -0.82 -10.98 -12.08
N TYR A 163 -0.75 -9.70 -11.73
CA TYR A 163 0.42 -8.84 -11.91
C TYR A 163 1.37 -8.90 -10.70
N ALA A 164 2.64 -8.55 -10.95
CA ALA A 164 3.70 -8.49 -9.95
C ALA A 164 3.88 -9.80 -9.17
N ARG A 165 3.90 -10.93 -9.87
CA ARG A 165 4.04 -12.29 -9.30
C ARG A 165 5.34 -13.00 -9.65
N SER A 166 6.34 -12.27 -10.16
CA SER A 166 7.69 -12.83 -10.32
C SER A 166 8.24 -13.29 -8.97
N THR A 167 9.17 -14.26 -8.98
CA THR A 167 9.80 -14.77 -7.76
C THR A 167 10.45 -13.63 -6.96
N GLU A 168 11.06 -12.68 -7.66
CA GLU A 168 11.67 -11.49 -7.06
C GLU A 168 10.63 -10.60 -6.37
N LEU A 169 9.56 -10.22 -7.05
CA LEU A 169 8.54 -9.33 -6.47
C LEU A 169 7.81 -9.99 -5.29
N ARG A 170 7.57 -11.30 -5.35
CA ARG A 170 7.04 -12.06 -4.22
C ARG A 170 7.99 -12.02 -3.00
N ALA A 171 9.29 -12.14 -3.23
CA ALA A 171 10.29 -12.04 -2.16
C ALA A 171 10.34 -10.62 -1.57
N GLN A 172 10.26 -9.58 -2.41
CA GLN A 172 10.19 -8.19 -1.97
C GLN A 172 8.93 -7.94 -1.10
N LEU A 173 7.76 -8.41 -1.55
CA LEU A 173 6.52 -8.32 -0.77
C LEU A 173 6.61 -9.07 0.56
N ALA A 174 7.20 -10.26 0.58
CA ALA A 174 7.44 -11.00 1.82
C ALA A 174 8.35 -10.22 2.79
N GLY A 175 9.38 -9.55 2.27
CA GLY A 175 10.23 -8.65 3.05
C GLY A 175 9.47 -7.45 3.62
N LEU A 176 8.61 -6.80 2.83
CA LEU A 176 7.76 -5.69 3.29
C LEU A 176 6.77 -6.16 4.37
N SER A 177 6.16 -7.34 4.20
CA SER A 177 5.26 -7.93 5.18
C SER A 177 5.97 -8.29 6.48
N LYS A 178 7.20 -8.83 6.38
CA LYS A 178 8.04 -9.14 7.56
C LYS A 178 8.38 -7.88 8.35
N LEU A 179 8.82 -6.82 7.67
CA LEU A 179 9.09 -5.51 8.28
C LEU A 179 7.86 -4.99 9.03
N HIS A 180 6.71 -4.93 8.36
CA HIS A 180 5.45 -4.50 8.97
C HIS A 180 5.11 -5.31 10.21
N ASN A 181 5.13 -6.64 10.11
CA ASN A 181 4.74 -7.52 11.21
C ASN A 181 5.68 -7.41 12.40
N MET A 182 6.99 -7.26 12.18
CA MET A 182 7.95 -7.05 13.27
C MET A 182 7.69 -5.73 14.00
N VAL A 183 7.50 -4.62 13.26
CA VAL A 183 7.22 -3.31 13.87
C VAL A 183 5.88 -3.32 14.59
N PHE A 184 4.81 -3.83 13.97
CA PHE A 184 3.49 -3.94 14.61
C PHE A 184 3.56 -4.72 15.93
N ARG A 185 4.30 -5.83 15.93
CA ARG A 185 4.45 -6.66 17.13
C ARG A 185 5.32 -5.99 18.18
N ALA A 186 6.38 -5.29 17.80
CA ALA A 186 7.18 -4.51 18.73
C ALA A 186 6.32 -3.46 19.46
N LEU A 187 5.48 -2.72 18.73
CA LEU A 187 4.56 -1.74 19.32
C LEU A 187 3.58 -2.40 20.31
N ARG A 188 3.09 -3.62 20.02
CA ARG A 188 2.28 -4.38 20.96
C ARG A 188 3.04 -4.78 22.23
N GLN A 189 4.30 -5.17 22.11
CA GLN A 189 5.16 -5.51 23.26
C GLN A 189 5.47 -4.28 24.11
N ILE A 190 5.77 -3.13 23.50
CA ILE A 190 5.93 -1.84 24.20
C ILE A 190 4.69 -1.52 25.02
N LYS A 191 3.50 -1.62 24.41
CA LYS A 191 2.23 -1.38 25.11
C LYS A 191 1.99 -2.35 26.27
N ALA A 192 2.54 -3.56 26.20
CA ALA A 192 2.47 -4.56 27.27
C ALA A 192 3.56 -4.40 28.35
N GLY A 193 4.52 -3.47 28.19
CA GLY A 193 5.66 -3.29 29.09
C GLY A 193 6.82 -4.26 28.84
N GLU A 194 6.77 -5.05 27.76
CA GLU A 194 7.75 -6.09 27.41
C GLU A 194 8.87 -5.53 26.53
N ASN A 195 9.59 -4.51 27.03
CA ASN A 195 10.54 -3.72 26.23
C ASN A 195 11.66 -4.55 25.60
N GLN A 196 12.19 -5.57 26.29
CA GLN A 196 13.25 -6.42 25.73
C GLN A 196 12.79 -7.17 24.47
N ARG A 197 11.53 -7.66 24.44
CA ARG A 197 10.95 -8.31 23.26
C ARG A 197 10.74 -7.30 22.15
N ALA A 198 10.30 -6.10 22.49
CA ALA A 198 10.15 -5.02 21.52
C ALA A 198 11.50 -4.66 20.87
N ASP A 199 12.56 -4.46 21.65
CA ASP A 199 13.88 -4.10 21.15
C ASP A 199 14.44 -5.17 20.21
N THR A 200 14.27 -6.44 20.56
CA THR A 200 14.70 -7.58 19.73
C THR A 200 14.02 -7.57 18.35
N LEU A 201 12.70 -7.33 18.33
CA LEU A 201 11.93 -7.18 17.09
C LEU A 201 12.35 -5.95 16.29
N LEU A 202 12.56 -4.81 16.95
CA LEU A 202 12.93 -3.56 16.30
C LEU A 202 14.31 -3.64 15.66
N ASN A 203 15.31 -4.18 16.36
CA ASN A 203 16.66 -4.39 15.83
C ASN A 203 16.64 -5.30 14.58
N SER A 204 15.88 -6.39 14.64
CA SER A 204 15.67 -7.27 13.49
C SER A 204 14.95 -6.58 12.33
N SER A 205 13.98 -5.71 12.64
CA SER A 205 13.25 -4.94 11.64
C SER A 205 14.14 -3.90 10.95
N PHE A 206 15.05 -3.25 11.70
CA PHE A 206 15.98 -2.27 11.15
C PHE A 206 16.98 -2.88 10.16
N ALA A 207 17.40 -4.13 10.38
CA ALA A 207 18.24 -4.86 9.45
C ALA A 207 17.57 -5.06 8.06
N LEU A 208 16.23 -5.01 7.98
CA LEU A 208 15.50 -5.15 6.72
C LEU A 208 15.40 -3.84 5.92
N LEU A 209 15.62 -2.68 6.53
CA LEU A 209 15.39 -1.37 5.88
C LEU A 209 16.22 -1.20 4.62
N ARG A 210 17.48 -1.66 4.63
CA ARG A 210 18.37 -1.53 3.46
C ARG A 210 17.82 -2.26 2.24
N SER A 211 17.34 -3.49 2.44
CA SER A 211 16.70 -4.26 1.37
C SER A 211 15.40 -3.59 0.93
N VAL A 212 14.58 -3.14 1.89
CA VAL A 212 13.31 -2.45 1.64
C VAL A 212 13.50 -1.22 0.78
N VAL A 213 14.55 -0.40 0.99
CA VAL A 213 14.89 0.75 0.13
C VAL A 213 15.20 0.33 -1.32
N GLY A 214 15.83 -0.82 -1.50
CA GLY A 214 16.19 -1.35 -2.83
C GLY A 214 15.02 -1.92 -3.63
N TYR A 215 13.89 -2.22 -3.00
CA TYR A 215 12.75 -2.86 -3.67
C TYR A 215 12.13 -2.00 -4.78
N ARG A 216 11.54 -2.68 -5.76
CA ARG A 216 10.80 -2.10 -6.89
C ARG A 216 9.31 -2.45 -6.86
N HIS A 217 8.87 -3.04 -5.76
CA HIS A 217 7.49 -3.43 -5.57
C HIS A 217 6.58 -2.19 -5.52
N HIS A 218 5.44 -2.20 -6.23
CA HIS A 218 4.50 -1.07 -6.27
C HIS A 218 3.95 -0.68 -4.88
N ARG A 219 3.95 -1.63 -3.95
CA ARG A 219 3.56 -1.43 -2.54
C ARG A 219 4.65 -0.83 -1.65
N GLN A 220 5.89 -0.68 -2.11
CA GLN A 220 7.02 -0.26 -1.26
C GLN A 220 6.72 1.01 -0.46
N LEU A 221 6.47 2.15 -1.11
CA LEU A 221 6.23 3.40 -0.39
C LEU A 221 4.88 3.43 0.34
N PRO A 222 3.74 2.99 -0.24
CA PRO A 222 2.49 2.89 0.52
C PRO A 222 2.66 2.10 1.81
N ASP A 223 3.39 1.00 1.78
CA ASP A 223 3.61 0.15 2.95
C ASP A 223 4.54 0.81 3.99
N ILE A 224 5.59 1.52 3.55
CA ILE A 224 6.46 2.31 4.43
C ILE A 224 5.65 3.40 5.13
N LEU A 225 4.84 4.16 4.39
CA LEU A 225 3.99 5.21 4.97
C LEU A 225 2.96 4.62 5.94
N GLY A 226 2.38 3.45 5.63
CA GLY A 226 1.49 2.74 6.53
C GLY A 226 2.16 2.33 7.84
N ILE A 227 3.41 1.84 7.78
CA ILE A 227 4.19 1.52 8.98
C ILE A 227 4.46 2.78 9.82
N LEU A 228 4.87 3.87 9.18
CA LEU A 228 5.16 5.13 9.87
C LEU A 228 3.90 5.72 10.52
N LEU A 229 2.74 5.63 9.85
CA LEU A 229 1.45 6.02 10.41
C LEU A 229 1.08 5.17 11.63
N MET A 230 1.30 3.86 11.56
CA MET A 230 1.06 2.94 12.67
C MET A 230 1.95 3.27 13.89
N VAL A 231 3.23 3.56 13.67
CA VAL A 231 4.18 3.97 14.74
C VAL A 231 3.76 5.30 15.37
N LYS A 232 3.36 6.29 14.55
CA LYS A 232 2.85 7.58 15.03
C LYS A 232 1.58 7.43 15.86
N ARG A 233 0.61 6.64 15.38
CA ARG A 233 -0.64 6.36 16.12
C ARG A 233 -0.39 5.62 17.44
N ALA A 234 0.71 4.88 17.54
CA ALA A 234 1.14 4.27 18.79
C ALA A 234 1.87 5.24 19.74
N GLY A 235 2.05 6.52 19.38
CA GLY A 235 2.72 7.53 20.19
C GLY A 235 4.25 7.39 20.25
N ASN A 236 4.86 6.67 19.30
CA ASN A 236 6.30 6.36 19.31
C ASN A 236 7.07 7.23 18.29
N GLU A 237 7.06 8.55 18.49
CA GLU A 237 7.64 9.52 17.54
C GLU A 237 9.16 9.37 17.37
N GLU A 238 9.89 9.03 18.44
CA GLU A 238 11.34 8.78 18.36
C GLU A 238 11.65 7.61 17.42
N LEU A 239 10.87 6.52 17.54
CA LEU A 239 10.99 5.36 16.64
C LEU A 239 10.64 5.75 15.21
N GLN A 240 9.59 6.54 15.01
CA GLN A 240 9.21 7.04 13.67
C GLN A 240 10.35 7.83 13.04
N ASN A 241 10.90 8.80 13.76
CA ASN A 241 12.02 9.64 13.31
C ASN A 241 13.26 8.78 13.01
N GLY A 242 13.55 7.78 13.85
CA GLY A 242 14.62 6.82 13.62
C GLY A 242 14.44 6.01 12.33
N ILE A 243 13.23 5.49 12.07
CA ILE A 243 12.93 4.78 10.82
C ILE A 243 13.10 5.72 9.61
N VAL A 244 12.58 6.93 9.67
CA VAL A 244 12.68 7.93 8.59
C VAL A 244 14.13 8.26 8.27
N ALA A 245 14.93 8.62 9.28
CA ALA A 245 16.33 8.97 9.10
C ALA A 245 17.13 7.82 8.46
N ASN A 246 16.90 6.58 8.89
CA ASN A 246 17.55 5.41 8.32
C ASN A 246 17.13 5.16 6.87
N LEU A 247 15.84 5.20 6.57
CA LEU A 247 15.33 5.02 5.21
C LEU A 247 15.91 6.05 4.24
N VAL A 248 15.98 7.32 4.66
CA VAL A 248 16.48 8.40 3.82
C VAL A 248 17.99 8.31 3.63
N SER A 249 18.75 8.05 4.70
CA SER A 249 20.19 7.81 4.59
C SER A 249 20.48 6.65 3.63
N MET A 250 19.81 5.51 3.82
CA MET A 250 19.99 4.33 2.96
C MET A 250 19.55 4.60 1.51
N ALA A 251 18.51 5.39 1.28
CA ALA A 251 18.10 5.79 -0.07
C ALA A 251 19.17 6.61 -0.78
N ARG A 252 19.83 7.53 -0.06
CA ARG A 252 20.94 8.34 -0.59
C ARG A 252 22.15 7.48 -0.96
N ASP A 253 22.40 6.43 -0.19
CA ASP A 253 23.55 5.53 -0.36
C ASP A 253 23.33 4.46 -1.44
N VAL A 254 22.12 3.89 -1.52
CA VAL A 254 21.83 2.70 -2.34
C VAL A 254 21.25 3.05 -3.71
N LEU A 255 20.48 4.14 -3.81
CA LEU A 255 19.74 4.46 -5.03
C LEU A 255 20.42 5.58 -5.84
N PRO A 256 20.42 5.48 -7.19
CA PRO A 256 20.90 6.56 -8.05
C PRO A 256 20.21 7.89 -7.75
N GLN A 257 20.92 9.00 -7.95
CA GLN A 257 20.43 10.35 -7.63
C GLN A 257 19.08 10.71 -8.30
N ASN A 258 18.85 10.21 -9.52
CA ASN A 258 17.63 10.49 -10.29
C ASN A 258 16.61 9.34 -10.24
N ASP A 259 16.81 8.33 -9.38
CA ASP A 259 15.84 7.26 -9.20
C ASP A 259 14.58 7.83 -8.51
N PRO A 260 13.37 7.68 -9.10
CA PRO A 260 12.15 8.22 -8.50
C PRO A 260 11.91 7.70 -7.08
N ARG A 261 12.34 6.47 -6.77
CA ARG A 261 12.19 5.88 -5.42
C ARG A 261 13.05 6.59 -4.39
N ARG A 262 14.25 7.05 -4.77
CA ARG A 262 15.09 7.86 -3.89
C ARG A 262 14.39 9.16 -3.52
N LEU A 263 13.85 9.85 -4.52
CA LEU A 263 13.17 11.13 -4.37
C LEU A 263 11.88 11.00 -3.55
N MET A 264 11.17 9.88 -3.73
CA MET A 264 10.02 9.46 -2.92
C MET A 264 10.37 9.20 -1.45
N LEU A 265 11.53 8.58 -1.17
CA LEU A 265 11.98 8.34 0.21
C LEU A 265 12.50 9.62 0.87
N GLU A 266 13.24 10.46 0.14
CA GLU A 266 13.69 11.78 0.63
C GLU A 266 12.51 12.71 0.97
N PHE A 267 11.33 12.49 0.38
CA PHE A 267 10.11 13.21 0.75
C PHE A 267 9.69 12.96 2.21
N LEU A 268 10.07 11.83 2.83
CA LEU A 268 9.74 11.53 4.23
C LEU A 268 10.27 12.60 5.20
N GLU A 269 11.39 13.27 4.89
CA GLU A 269 11.92 14.39 5.70
C GLU A 269 11.04 15.65 5.67
N ARG A 270 10.08 15.74 4.74
CA ARG A 270 9.28 16.94 4.46
C ARG A 270 7.79 16.76 4.77
N ILE A 271 7.40 15.58 5.26
CA ILE A 271 6.01 15.29 5.60
C ILE A 271 5.64 16.01 6.89
N ASP A 272 4.47 16.66 6.90
CA ASP A 272 3.80 17.01 8.14
C ASP A 272 3.19 15.74 8.75
N TRP A 273 3.85 15.22 9.79
CA TRP A 273 3.48 13.95 10.43
C TRP A 273 2.17 14.01 11.21
N GLU A 274 1.75 15.19 11.66
CA GLU A 274 0.44 15.37 12.31
C GLU A 274 -0.70 15.15 11.32
N GLN A 275 -0.44 15.44 10.05
CA GLN A 275 -1.41 15.41 8.97
C GLN A 275 -1.21 14.23 8.01
N LEU A 276 -0.35 13.27 8.38
CA LEU A 276 0.01 12.14 7.53
C LEU A 276 -1.22 11.31 7.12
N CYS A 277 -2.22 11.13 7.99
CA CYS A 277 -3.29 10.16 7.74
C CYS A 277 -4.11 10.48 6.46
N PRO A 278 -4.68 11.69 6.27
CA PRO A 278 -5.35 12.02 5.02
C PRO A 278 -4.43 12.01 3.79
N LEU A 279 -3.16 12.45 3.92
CA LEU A 279 -2.18 12.40 2.81
C LEU A 279 -1.86 10.96 2.41
N TYR A 280 -1.67 10.08 3.39
CA TYR A 280 -1.43 8.65 3.18
C TYR A 280 -2.59 8.00 2.43
N LEU A 281 -3.83 8.26 2.85
CA LEU A 281 -5.02 7.73 2.18
C LEU A 281 -5.15 8.28 0.76
N ALA A 282 -4.91 9.58 0.55
CA ALA A 282 -4.95 10.20 -0.78
C ALA A 282 -3.85 9.62 -1.69
N PHE A 283 -2.67 9.34 -1.12
CA PHE A 283 -1.55 8.70 -1.80
C PHE A 283 -1.84 7.25 -2.19
N ASP A 284 -2.39 6.42 -1.29
CA ASP A 284 -2.77 5.04 -1.60
C ASP A 284 -3.88 5.00 -2.68
N SER A 285 -4.86 5.92 -2.61
CA SER A 285 -5.87 6.08 -3.66
C SER A 285 -5.25 6.41 -5.02
N TYR A 286 -4.24 7.29 -5.05
CA TYR A 286 -3.50 7.60 -6.28
C TYR A 286 -2.73 6.40 -6.83
N CYS A 287 -2.02 5.67 -5.95
CA CYS A 287 -1.29 4.46 -6.34
C CYS A 287 -2.23 3.38 -6.90
N ARG A 288 -3.39 3.17 -6.26
CA ARG A 288 -4.43 2.26 -6.73
C ARG A 288 -4.97 2.70 -8.09
N PHE A 289 -5.23 3.99 -8.28
CA PHE A 289 -5.67 4.53 -9.56
C PHE A 289 -4.65 4.28 -10.68
N LEU A 290 -3.37 4.61 -10.45
CA LEU A 290 -2.29 4.35 -11.42
C LEU A 290 -2.19 2.87 -11.77
N TRP A 291 -2.34 1.99 -10.78
CA TRP A 291 -2.34 0.55 -10.98
C TRP A 291 -3.51 0.10 -11.84
N MET A 292 -4.74 0.47 -11.47
CA MET A 292 -5.96 0.03 -12.15
C MET A 292 -6.03 0.51 -13.60
N ASN A 293 -5.48 1.68 -13.90
CA ASN A 293 -5.40 2.17 -15.29
C ASN A 293 -4.50 1.36 -16.21
N ARG A 294 -3.59 0.56 -15.65
CA ARG A 294 -2.55 -0.17 -16.40
C ARG A 294 -2.70 -1.68 -16.27
N ALA A 295 -3.22 -2.16 -15.15
CA ALA A 295 -3.33 -3.57 -14.82
C ALA A 295 -4.61 -4.20 -15.40
N GLY A 296 -4.55 -4.62 -16.66
CA GLY A 296 -5.52 -5.54 -17.28
C GLY A 296 -6.97 -5.05 -17.33
N ASN A 297 -7.85 -5.86 -17.91
CA ASN A 297 -9.29 -5.56 -17.99
C ASN A 297 -10.11 -6.26 -16.89
N ASP A 298 -9.47 -7.13 -16.10
CA ASP A 298 -10.14 -7.87 -15.04
C ASP A 298 -10.00 -7.12 -13.71
N PRO A 299 -11.09 -6.52 -13.19
CA PRO A 299 -11.03 -5.68 -12.00
C PRO A 299 -10.67 -6.48 -10.74
N VAL A 300 -11.03 -7.77 -10.66
CA VAL A 300 -10.75 -8.61 -9.48
C VAL A 300 -9.26 -8.96 -9.45
N LYS A 301 -8.69 -9.35 -10.59
CA LYS A 301 -7.26 -9.65 -10.70
C LYS A 301 -6.42 -8.40 -10.51
N ALA A 302 -6.83 -7.25 -11.07
CA ALA A 302 -6.16 -5.97 -10.86
C ALA A 302 -6.19 -5.57 -9.38
N TYR A 303 -7.35 -5.69 -8.72
CA TYR A 303 -7.53 -5.45 -7.30
C TYR A 303 -6.64 -6.32 -6.42
N PHE A 304 -6.65 -7.64 -6.65
CA PHE A 304 -5.76 -8.54 -5.91
C PHE A 304 -4.30 -8.18 -6.17
N SER A 305 -3.93 -7.94 -7.42
CA SER A 305 -2.53 -7.67 -7.78
C SER A 305 -2.00 -6.37 -7.18
N TYR A 306 -2.88 -5.39 -6.91
CA TYR A 306 -2.51 -4.21 -6.14
C TYR A 306 -2.31 -4.57 -4.67
N ASN A 307 -3.34 -5.11 -4.01
CA ASN A 307 -3.35 -5.27 -2.55
C ASN A 307 -2.40 -6.38 -2.06
N GLN A 308 -2.43 -7.56 -2.71
CA GLN A 308 -1.63 -8.77 -2.42
C GLN A 308 -1.56 -9.18 -0.94
N ALA A 309 -2.51 -8.72 -0.14
CA ALA A 309 -2.64 -8.95 1.28
C ALA A 309 -4.12 -8.92 1.65
N ARG A 310 -4.47 -9.50 2.79
CA ARG A 310 -5.86 -9.63 3.25
C ARG A 310 -6.38 -8.48 4.10
N PHE A 311 -5.49 -7.67 4.68
CA PHE A 311 -5.83 -6.57 5.59
C PHE A 311 -5.12 -5.27 5.19
N PRO A 312 -5.74 -4.10 5.43
CA PRO A 312 -5.07 -2.83 5.28
C PRO A 312 -3.99 -2.66 6.37
N ARG A 313 -2.83 -2.11 6.02
CA ARG A 313 -1.70 -1.99 6.97
C ARG A 313 -1.88 -0.90 8.03
N ALA A 314 -2.68 0.12 7.76
CA ALA A 314 -2.90 1.22 8.71
C ALA A 314 -4.35 1.73 8.69
N ASP A 315 -4.90 1.94 7.51
CA ASP A 315 -6.26 2.43 7.34
C ASP A 315 -6.90 1.77 6.11
N ALA A 316 -8.20 1.50 6.19
CA ALA A 316 -8.91 0.74 5.18
C ALA A 316 -9.07 1.54 3.89
N GLY A 317 -9.38 2.84 3.93
CA GLY A 317 -9.65 3.62 2.72
C GLY A 317 -10.53 2.85 1.72
N GLU A 318 -10.03 2.70 0.48
CA GLU A 318 -10.69 1.91 -0.58
C GLU A 318 -10.19 0.45 -0.67
N PHE A 319 -9.49 -0.05 0.36
CA PHE A 319 -8.98 -1.41 0.42
C PHE A 319 -10.10 -2.44 0.27
N TYR A 320 -11.25 -2.29 0.92
CA TYR A 320 -12.38 -3.23 0.81
C TYR A 320 -13.40 -2.89 -0.31
N SER A 321 -13.04 -1.99 -1.24
CA SER A 321 -13.92 -1.54 -2.34
C SER A 321 -14.56 -2.68 -3.15
N LEU A 322 -13.88 -3.82 -3.28
CA LEU A 322 -14.39 -4.98 -4.03
C LEU A 322 -15.67 -5.59 -3.41
N TYR A 323 -15.81 -5.54 -2.09
CA TYR A 323 -16.93 -6.16 -1.36
C TYR A 323 -17.95 -5.14 -0.82
N LYS A 324 -17.59 -3.86 -0.87
CA LYS A 324 -18.40 -2.75 -0.36
C LYS A 324 -19.80 -2.79 -0.98
N ARG A 325 -20.84 -2.75 -0.13
CA ARG A 325 -22.27 -2.80 -0.49
C ARG A 325 -22.77 -4.12 -1.11
N LEU A 326 -21.95 -5.17 -1.17
CA LEU A 326 -22.41 -6.49 -1.61
C LEU A 326 -23.10 -7.25 -0.47
N SER A 327 -24.16 -7.98 -0.80
CA SER A 327 -24.76 -8.99 0.08
C SER A 327 -23.85 -10.21 0.23
N VAL A 328 -24.10 -11.03 1.26
CA VAL A 328 -23.31 -12.26 1.49
C VAL A 328 -23.37 -13.20 0.28
N PHE A 329 -24.53 -13.33 -0.38
CA PHE A 329 -24.69 -14.18 -1.56
C PHE A 329 -23.90 -13.67 -2.77
N GLU A 330 -23.81 -12.35 -2.95
CA GLU A 330 -22.99 -11.75 -4.01
C GLU A 330 -21.49 -11.93 -3.75
N ILE A 331 -21.07 -11.80 -2.48
CA ILE A 331 -19.69 -12.09 -2.05
C ILE A 331 -19.38 -13.56 -2.35
N GLU A 332 -20.24 -14.50 -1.98
CA GLU A 332 -20.05 -15.92 -2.27
C GLU A 332 -19.94 -16.22 -3.77
N GLY A 333 -20.88 -15.70 -4.57
CA GLY A 333 -20.84 -15.90 -6.01
C GLY A 333 -19.56 -15.32 -6.64
N MET A 334 -19.03 -14.22 -6.10
CA MET A 334 -17.74 -13.70 -6.51
C MET A 334 -16.58 -14.64 -6.12
N LEU A 335 -16.55 -15.11 -4.88
CA LEU A 335 -15.50 -16.00 -4.36
C LEU A 335 -15.48 -17.36 -5.07
N ASP A 336 -16.65 -17.92 -5.42
CA ASP A 336 -16.76 -19.17 -6.17
C ASP A 336 -16.25 -19.00 -7.62
N ARG A 337 -16.47 -17.84 -8.26
CA ARG A 337 -15.85 -17.51 -9.56
C ARG A 337 -14.33 -17.37 -9.46
N ILE A 338 -13.84 -16.67 -8.44
CA ILE A 338 -12.40 -16.52 -8.16
C ILE A 338 -11.72 -17.88 -8.03
N ASP A 339 -12.36 -18.81 -7.33
CA ASP A 339 -11.90 -20.19 -7.17
C ASP A 339 -11.75 -20.94 -8.50
N LEU A 340 -12.68 -20.73 -9.44
CA LEU A 340 -12.64 -21.32 -10.77
C LEU A 340 -11.53 -20.73 -11.63
N GLU A 341 -11.33 -19.42 -11.56
CA GLU A 341 -10.39 -18.70 -12.42
C GLU A 341 -8.94 -18.79 -11.95
N LEU A 342 -8.70 -18.70 -10.64
CA LEU A 342 -7.35 -18.64 -10.05
C LEU A 342 -6.94 -19.98 -9.44
N GLY A 343 -7.90 -20.85 -9.14
CA GLY A 343 -7.70 -22.16 -8.53
C GLY A 343 -7.93 -22.12 -7.01
N LYS A 344 -8.75 -23.05 -6.52
CA LYS A 344 -9.26 -23.13 -5.14
C LYS A 344 -8.21 -23.06 -4.02
N TYR A 345 -7.01 -23.56 -4.25
CA TYR A 345 -5.91 -23.55 -3.28
C TYR A 345 -4.79 -22.58 -3.65
N SER A 346 -5.01 -21.72 -4.66
CA SER A 346 -4.05 -20.67 -4.97
C SER A 346 -4.04 -19.63 -3.86
N HIS A 347 -2.85 -19.06 -3.61
CA HIS A 347 -2.70 -17.98 -2.65
C HIS A 347 -3.58 -16.77 -2.99
N GLU A 348 -3.73 -16.50 -4.28
CA GLU A 348 -4.56 -15.41 -4.80
C GLU A 348 -6.03 -15.59 -4.39
N SER A 349 -6.58 -16.79 -4.59
CA SER A 349 -7.94 -17.12 -4.14
C SER A 349 -8.06 -17.07 -2.63
N MET A 350 -7.16 -17.73 -1.89
CA MET A 350 -7.20 -17.76 -0.42
C MET A 350 -7.17 -16.34 0.16
N THR A 351 -6.32 -15.47 -0.38
CA THR A 351 -6.22 -14.07 0.06
C THR A 351 -7.52 -13.31 -0.18
N LEU A 352 -8.14 -13.44 -1.36
CA LEU A 352 -9.43 -12.78 -1.65
C LEU A 352 -10.55 -13.27 -0.73
N TRP A 353 -10.60 -14.57 -0.42
CA TRP A 353 -11.51 -15.09 0.58
C TRP A 353 -11.26 -14.48 1.97
N HIS A 354 -9.99 -14.41 2.40
CA HIS A 354 -9.64 -13.78 3.67
C HIS A 354 -9.98 -12.29 3.70
N THR A 355 -9.75 -11.56 2.60
CA THR A 355 -10.11 -10.13 2.50
C THR A 355 -11.62 -9.92 2.66
N ALA A 356 -12.45 -10.81 2.08
CA ALA A 356 -13.90 -10.74 2.26
C ALA A 356 -14.31 -10.97 3.73
N MET A 357 -13.64 -11.89 4.43
CA MET A 357 -13.89 -12.13 5.86
C MET A 357 -13.51 -10.91 6.71
N GLU A 358 -12.37 -10.28 6.43
CA GLU A 358 -11.91 -9.08 7.14
C GLU A 358 -12.79 -7.86 6.85
N TYR A 359 -13.33 -7.76 5.64
CA TYR A 359 -14.37 -6.78 5.32
C TYR A 359 -15.61 -6.99 6.20
N LEU A 360 -16.15 -8.22 6.26
CA LEU A 360 -17.31 -8.53 7.10
C LEU A 360 -17.03 -8.30 8.59
N TRP A 361 -15.82 -8.59 9.06
CA TRP A 361 -15.38 -8.23 10.41
C TRP A 361 -15.43 -6.72 10.63
N SER A 362 -14.91 -5.92 9.69
CA SER A 362 -14.90 -4.46 9.81
C SER A 362 -16.29 -3.83 9.83
N GLU A 363 -17.28 -4.48 9.21
CA GLU A 363 -18.69 -4.09 9.24
C GLU A 363 -19.45 -4.64 10.47
N GLY A 364 -18.79 -5.40 11.37
CA GLY A 364 -19.42 -6.03 12.53
C GLY A 364 -20.34 -7.21 12.20
N GLU A 365 -20.27 -7.73 10.98
CA GLU A 365 -21.13 -8.78 10.42
C GLU A 365 -20.61 -10.19 10.76
N TYR A 366 -20.38 -10.46 12.05
CA TYR A 366 -19.66 -11.65 12.52
C TYR A 366 -20.33 -12.98 12.15
N VAL A 367 -21.66 -13.01 12.04
CA VAL A 367 -22.40 -14.22 11.62
C VAL A 367 -22.13 -14.54 10.15
N LYS A 368 -22.19 -13.52 9.27
CA LYS A 368 -21.88 -13.67 7.85
C LYS A 368 -20.40 -14.05 7.66
N MET A 369 -19.50 -13.43 8.42
CA MET A 369 -18.08 -13.79 8.43
C MET A 369 -17.89 -15.26 8.82
N GLY A 370 -18.53 -15.71 9.89
CA GLY A 370 -18.43 -17.10 10.36
C GLY A 370 -18.91 -18.10 9.32
N TYR A 371 -19.98 -17.79 8.59
CA TYR A 371 -20.47 -18.61 7.50
C TYR A 371 -19.44 -18.74 6.34
N ILE A 372 -18.85 -17.63 5.89
CA ILE A 372 -17.78 -17.63 4.87
C ILE A 372 -16.52 -18.36 5.38
N CYS A 373 -16.14 -18.14 6.65
CA CYS A 373 -15.03 -18.83 7.30
C CYS A 373 -15.23 -20.34 7.32
N GLN A 374 -16.43 -20.81 7.66
CA GLN A 374 -16.73 -22.24 7.73
C GLN A 374 -16.62 -22.89 6.35
N ARG A 375 -17.13 -22.25 5.30
CA ARG A 375 -16.98 -22.77 3.92
C ARG A 375 -15.51 -22.93 3.53
N LEU A 376 -14.68 -21.94 3.86
CA LEU A 376 -13.25 -21.99 3.57
C LEU A 376 -12.50 -23.00 4.45
N SER A 377 -12.87 -23.12 5.72
CA SER A 377 -12.24 -24.08 6.64
C SER A 377 -12.60 -25.53 6.28
N ASP A 378 -13.84 -25.80 5.84
CA ASP A 378 -14.24 -27.11 5.31
C ASP A 378 -13.41 -27.48 4.08
N ARG A 379 -13.14 -26.49 3.20
CA ARG A 379 -12.24 -26.67 2.06
C ARG A 379 -10.82 -26.98 2.51
N ALA A 380 -10.27 -26.21 3.45
CA ALA A 380 -8.93 -26.44 3.98
C ALA A 380 -8.82 -27.80 4.69
N GLY A 381 -9.85 -28.20 5.43
CA GLY A 381 -9.93 -29.49 6.12
C GLY A 381 -9.89 -30.69 5.19
N ARG A 382 -10.36 -30.55 3.93
CA ARG A 382 -10.26 -31.61 2.91
C ARG A 382 -8.84 -31.92 2.47
N LEU A 383 -7.86 -31.03 2.67
CA LEU A 383 -6.44 -31.36 2.47
C LEU A 383 -5.99 -32.42 3.48
N GLY A 384 -6.54 -32.35 4.70
CA GLY A 384 -6.26 -33.27 5.80
C GLY A 384 -4.83 -33.15 6.34
N THR A 385 -4.51 -33.97 7.34
CA THR A 385 -3.18 -34.04 7.98
C THR A 385 -2.13 -34.74 7.12
N ARG A 386 -2.52 -35.31 5.97
CA ARG A 386 -1.65 -36.07 5.07
C ARG A 386 -1.06 -35.22 3.94
N PHE A 387 -1.55 -34.00 3.75
CA PHE A 387 -0.97 -33.10 2.77
C PHE A 387 0.42 -32.64 3.23
N ASP A 388 1.43 -32.79 2.38
CA ASP A 388 2.78 -32.32 2.67
C ASP A 388 2.88 -30.81 2.45
N TYR A 389 2.62 -30.07 3.53
CA TYR A 389 2.70 -28.60 3.55
C TYR A 389 4.12 -28.06 3.33
N SER A 390 5.17 -28.88 3.41
CA SER A 390 6.53 -28.41 3.11
C SER A 390 6.72 -28.09 1.62
N GLN A 391 5.92 -28.72 0.74
CA GLN A 391 5.91 -28.44 -0.70
C GLN A 391 5.23 -27.10 -1.03
N ASP A 392 4.33 -26.62 -0.16
CA ASP A 392 3.66 -25.34 -0.34
C ASP A 392 3.53 -24.57 0.99
N PRO A 393 4.62 -23.89 1.41
CA PRO A 393 4.63 -23.09 2.63
C PRO A 393 3.60 -21.94 2.62
N GLN A 394 3.20 -21.45 1.44
CA GLN A 394 2.20 -20.41 1.33
C GLN A 394 0.80 -20.95 1.62
N LEU A 395 0.43 -22.09 1.04
CA LEU A 395 -0.84 -22.75 1.34
C LEU A 395 -0.93 -23.12 2.84
N ASN A 396 0.18 -23.55 3.45
CA ASN A 396 0.22 -23.77 4.89
C ASN A 396 -0.14 -22.51 5.70
N HIS A 397 0.44 -21.37 5.33
CA HIS A 397 0.15 -20.08 5.97
C HIS A 397 -1.31 -19.67 5.75
N ASP A 398 -1.82 -19.83 4.53
CA ASP A 398 -3.18 -19.45 4.17
C ASP A 398 -4.22 -20.32 4.90
N VAL A 399 -3.97 -21.63 5.05
CA VAL A 399 -4.82 -22.55 5.82
C VAL A 399 -4.80 -22.21 7.31
N SER A 400 -3.63 -21.95 7.89
CA SER A 400 -3.54 -21.50 9.28
C SER A 400 -4.34 -20.21 9.49
N THR A 401 -4.23 -19.28 8.56
CA THR A 401 -4.97 -18.01 8.57
C THR A 401 -6.48 -18.21 8.50
N THR A 402 -6.96 -19.14 7.67
CA THR A 402 -8.38 -19.52 7.62
C THR A 402 -8.89 -19.95 9.00
N PHE A 403 -8.18 -20.84 9.67
CA PHE A 403 -8.59 -21.31 11.01
C PHE A 403 -8.49 -20.22 12.07
N LEU A 404 -7.49 -19.33 11.97
CA LEU A 404 -7.39 -18.16 12.85
C LEU A 404 -8.63 -17.25 12.68
N LEU A 405 -9.03 -16.94 11.45
CA LEU A 405 -10.21 -16.11 11.17
C LEU A 405 -11.51 -16.76 11.62
N LEU A 406 -11.65 -18.07 11.43
CA LEU A 406 -12.78 -18.83 11.94
C LEU A 406 -12.87 -18.74 13.47
N GLY A 407 -11.74 -18.88 14.17
CA GLY A 407 -11.68 -18.75 15.63
C GLY A 407 -12.09 -17.36 16.10
N LEU A 408 -11.63 -16.30 15.42
CA LEU A 408 -12.05 -14.92 15.72
C LEU A 408 -13.55 -14.72 15.53
N ALA A 409 -14.12 -15.23 14.43
CA ALA A 409 -15.56 -15.13 14.18
C ALA A 409 -16.38 -15.87 15.25
N GLN A 410 -15.96 -17.08 15.63
CA GLN A 410 -16.62 -17.88 16.67
C GLN A 410 -16.53 -17.21 18.05
N GLU A 411 -15.37 -16.62 18.37
CA GLU A 411 -15.18 -15.86 19.61
C GLU A 411 -16.14 -14.66 19.66
N ALA A 412 -16.21 -13.87 18.59
CA ALA A 412 -17.10 -12.71 18.48
C ALA A 412 -18.60 -13.09 18.55
N GLN A 413 -18.95 -14.30 18.13
CA GLN A 413 -20.30 -14.86 18.24
C GLN A 413 -20.60 -15.46 19.63
N GLY A 414 -19.65 -15.46 20.56
CA GLY A 414 -19.85 -15.98 21.92
C GLY A 414 -19.64 -17.49 22.07
N TYR A 415 -18.87 -18.12 21.18
CA TYR A 415 -18.56 -19.55 21.21
C TYR A 415 -17.08 -19.81 21.57
N PRO A 416 -16.65 -19.55 22.82
CA PRO A 416 -15.23 -19.60 23.20
C PRO A 416 -14.60 -20.99 23.08
N TYR A 417 -15.35 -22.06 23.38
CA TYR A 417 -14.85 -23.43 23.23
C TYR A 417 -14.57 -23.79 21.76
N THR A 418 -15.45 -23.39 20.85
CA THR A 418 -15.26 -23.62 19.41
C THR A 418 -14.11 -22.77 18.88
N ALA A 419 -14.04 -21.49 19.30
CA ALA A 419 -12.95 -20.59 18.94
C ALA A 419 -11.58 -21.14 19.33
N ARG A 420 -11.46 -21.68 20.56
CA ARG A 420 -10.26 -22.37 21.04
C ARG A 420 -9.79 -23.47 20.09
N MET A 421 -10.69 -24.36 19.67
CA MET A 421 -10.36 -25.46 18.75
C MET A 421 -9.84 -24.94 17.41
N SER A 422 -10.40 -23.85 16.91
CA SER A 422 -9.95 -23.19 15.68
C SER A 422 -8.56 -22.56 15.84
N PHE A 423 -8.27 -21.90 16.97
CA PHE A 423 -6.93 -21.37 17.25
C PHE A 423 -5.88 -22.47 17.42
N GLU A 424 -6.23 -23.57 18.09
CA GLU A 424 -5.39 -24.76 18.18
C GLU A 424 -5.06 -25.33 16.79
N GLN A 425 -6.07 -25.47 15.93
CA GLN A 425 -5.88 -25.97 14.56
C GLN A 425 -5.00 -25.02 13.74
N ALA A 426 -5.18 -23.71 13.88
CA ALA A 426 -4.33 -22.71 13.21
C ALA A 426 -2.85 -22.85 13.61
N ALA A 427 -2.56 -23.06 14.90
CA ALA A 427 -1.20 -23.27 15.40
C ALA A 427 -0.61 -24.60 14.89
N LYS A 428 -1.37 -25.70 15.02
CA LYS A 428 -0.95 -27.04 14.54
C LYS A 428 -0.60 -27.09 13.07
N VAL A 429 -1.34 -26.36 12.22
CA VAL A 429 -1.01 -26.25 10.79
C VAL A 429 0.37 -25.62 10.61
N ARG A 430 0.69 -24.52 11.30
CA ARG A 430 2.02 -23.88 11.20
C ARG A 430 3.14 -24.75 11.77
N ASP A 431 2.88 -25.46 12.87
CA ASP A 431 3.84 -26.36 13.52
C ASP A 431 4.34 -27.48 12.58
N SER A 432 3.60 -27.81 11.52
CA SER A 432 4.02 -28.84 10.55
C SER A 432 5.26 -28.46 9.73
N ILE A 433 5.59 -27.16 9.61
CA ILE A 433 6.73 -26.69 8.82
C ILE A 433 7.61 -25.66 9.54
N ILE A 434 7.12 -25.02 10.60
CA ILE A 434 7.88 -24.04 11.38
C ILE A 434 8.41 -24.70 12.65
N PRO A 435 9.73 -24.68 12.90
CA PRO A 435 10.32 -25.11 14.14
C PRO A 435 9.69 -24.44 15.36
N VAL A 436 9.57 -25.19 16.46
CA VAL A 436 8.86 -24.77 17.68
C VAL A 436 9.41 -23.48 18.28
N ASP A 437 10.70 -23.22 18.14
CA ASP A 437 11.35 -22.03 18.71
C ASP A 437 11.51 -20.90 17.69
N GLN A 438 11.14 -21.09 16.41
CA GLN A 438 11.25 -20.03 15.40
C GLN A 438 10.05 -19.08 15.48
N TRP A 439 10.34 -17.77 15.46
CA TRP A 439 9.28 -16.76 15.41
C TRP A 439 8.55 -16.73 14.05
N ASP A 440 7.23 -16.87 14.11
CA ASP A 440 6.31 -16.77 12.97
C ASP A 440 5.04 -16.02 13.40
N ALA A 441 4.67 -14.99 12.62
CA ALA A 441 3.61 -14.07 13.00
C ALA A 441 2.21 -14.72 13.04
N ALA A 442 1.92 -15.69 12.17
CA ALA A 442 0.64 -16.38 12.14
C ALA A 442 0.52 -17.36 13.31
N ARG A 443 1.58 -18.13 13.56
CA ARG A 443 1.67 -19.05 14.70
C ARG A 443 1.57 -18.33 16.04
N GLU A 444 2.35 -17.27 16.24
CA GLU A 444 2.26 -16.47 17.47
C GLU A 444 0.86 -15.86 17.62
N GLY A 445 0.24 -15.38 16.53
CA GLY A 445 -1.11 -14.83 16.56
C GLY A 445 -2.15 -15.85 17.03
N ALA A 446 -2.07 -17.08 16.52
CA ALA A 446 -2.92 -18.19 16.93
C ALA A 446 -2.70 -18.60 18.39
N LEU A 447 -1.45 -18.78 18.82
CA LEU A 447 -1.11 -19.13 20.20
C LEU A 447 -1.57 -18.05 21.19
N SER A 448 -1.34 -16.77 20.87
CA SER A 448 -1.76 -15.65 21.72
C SER A 448 -3.27 -15.61 21.91
N LYS A 449 -4.04 -15.83 20.83
CA LYS A 449 -5.51 -15.91 20.90
C LYS A 449 -6.00 -17.15 21.66
N TRP A 450 -5.33 -18.27 21.47
CA TRP A 450 -5.60 -19.49 22.25
C TRP A 450 -5.38 -19.25 23.75
N VAL A 451 -4.24 -18.68 24.16
CA VAL A 451 -3.96 -18.33 25.56
C VAL A 451 -5.04 -17.41 26.14
N GLU A 452 -5.47 -16.40 25.39
CA GLU A 452 -6.53 -15.46 25.81
C GLU A 452 -7.86 -16.17 26.06
N VAL A 453 -8.28 -17.07 25.17
CA VAL A 453 -9.49 -17.88 25.37
C VAL A 453 -9.33 -18.83 26.56
N ASP A 454 -8.22 -19.58 26.62
CA ASP A 454 -7.99 -20.58 27.66
C ASP A 454 -8.02 -19.97 29.06
N ARG A 455 -7.42 -18.77 29.24
CA ARG A 455 -7.51 -18.03 30.51
C ARG A 455 -8.96 -17.69 30.86
N ARG A 456 -9.76 -17.22 29.90
CA ARG A 456 -11.17 -16.87 30.12
C ARG A 456 -12.04 -18.08 30.48
N ILE A 457 -11.78 -19.25 29.91
CA ILE A 457 -12.55 -20.48 30.19
C ILE A 457 -11.92 -21.36 31.30
N GLY A 458 -10.90 -20.87 32.01
CA GLY A 458 -10.28 -21.56 33.14
C GLY A 458 -9.28 -22.68 32.80
N GLN A 459 -8.83 -22.79 31.55
CA GLN A 459 -7.84 -23.78 31.08
C GLN A 459 -6.39 -23.31 31.33
N LEU A 460 -6.06 -23.03 32.60
CA LEU A 460 -4.80 -22.37 32.98
C LEU A 460 -3.52 -23.15 32.63
N HIS A 461 -3.55 -24.48 32.69
CA HIS A 461 -2.38 -25.31 32.38
C HIS A 461 -1.94 -25.17 30.91
N THR A 462 -2.91 -25.28 29.98
CA THR A 462 -2.67 -25.10 28.55
C THR A 462 -2.27 -23.67 28.22
N ALA A 463 -2.91 -22.68 28.85
CA ALA A 463 -2.54 -21.27 28.71
C ALA A 463 -1.08 -21.00 29.10
N ASN A 464 -0.61 -21.59 30.21
CA ASN A 464 0.78 -21.43 30.66
C ASN A 464 1.77 -22.11 29.71
N THR A 465 1.45 -23.32 29.25
CA THR A 465 2.27 -24.07 28.29
C THR A 465 2.46 -23.28 26.98
N ASN A 466 1.37 -22.75 26.45
CA ASN A 466 1.39 -21.94 25.23
C ASN A 466 2.08 -20.58 25.43
N SER A 467 1.98 -19.98 26.62
CA SER A 467 2.74 -18.77 26.95
C SER A 467 4.25 -19.03 26.92
N MET A 468 4.72 -20.13 27.50
CA MET A 468 6.14 -20.52 27.45
C MET A 468 6.64 -20.78 26.03
N LEU A 469 5.78 -21.30 25.14
CA LEU A 469 6.11 -21.47 23.73
C LEU A 469 6.31 -20.12 23.04
N ILE A 470 5.43 -19.15 23.29
CA ILE A 470 5.55 -17.79 22.75
C ILE A 470 6.87 -17.14 23.24
N ASP A 471 7.22 -17.33 24.51
CA ASP A 471 8.45 -16.76 25.09
C ASP A 471 9.71 -17.31 24.43
N ARG A 472 9.74 -18.62 24.14
CA ARG A 472 10.84 -19.24 23.40
C ARG A 472 10.99 -18.68 21.99
N MET A 473 9.88 -18.41 21.31
CA MET A 473 9.91 -17.80 19.97
C MET A 473 10.60 -16.44 19.96
N TYR A 474 10.42 -15.62 21.00
CA TYR A 474 11.07 -14.30 21.08
C TYR A 474 12.55 -14.38 21.47
N THR A 475 12.96 -15.44 22.19
CA THR A 475 14.36 -15.63 22.60
C THR A 475 15.26 -16.09 21.44
N ALA A 476 14.68 -16.66 20.39
CA ALA A 476 15.39 -17.20 19.23
C ALA A 476 15.60 -16.21 18.07
N ILE A 477 15.08 -14.98 18.20
CA ILE A 477 15.28 -13.88 17.23
C ILE A 477 16.62 -13.22 17.52
#